data_AF-A0A7W6KGI9-F1
#
_entry.id   AF-A0A7W6KGI9-F1
#
_cell.length_a   1.000
_cell.length_b   1.000
_cell.length_c   1.000
_cell.angle_alpha   90.00
_cell.angle_beta   90.00
_cell.angle_gamma   90.00
#
_symmetry.space_group_name_H-M   'P 1'
#
loop_
_entity.id
_entity.type
_entity.pdbx_description
1 polymer ?
#
loop_
_entity_poly.entity_id
_entity_poly.type
_entity_poly.pdbx_seq_one_letter_code
_entity_poly.pdbx_strand_id
1 'polypeptide(L)'
;MLARTVLRPVLVLLPALLLLTGIWTLQAHAQTQPQQPPAVVQPQQNGGFTADEVLDAGNNFFGSASSGLATALQNAFSKYGLPNGYILGSEGSGAFIAGLTYGEGQLNTKNAGMHKVFWQGPSLGIDYGGDGSRVMMLVYNLPSIPDLYRRYGGVSGSAYVIAGFSMQVYTNRNIVIVPVRSGVGARLGVNVGYLKLTQKPTWNPF
;
A
#
# COMPACT_ATOMS: atom_id res chain seq x y z
N MET A 1 -83.83 -53.82 48.02
CA MET A 1 -83.48 -55.10 47.35
C MET A 1 -83.87 -54.98 45.89
N LEU A 2 -82.93 -55.31 44.97
CA LEU A 2 -83.11 -55.62 43.55
C LEU A 2 -83.54 -54.44 42.64
N ALA A 3 -82.87 -53.98 41.58
CA ALA A 3 -81.90 -54.46 40.58
C ALA A 3 -82.51 -54.35 39.16
N ARG A 4 -81.80 -53.57 38.31
CA ARG A 4 -81.64 -53.69 36.85
C ARG A 4 -82.82 -53.28 35.94
N THR A 5 -82.54 -52.42 34.94
CA THR A 5 -82.27 -52.85 33.54
C THR A 5 -82.07 -51.63 32.61
N VAL A 6 -81.12 -51.80 31.69
CA VAL A 6 -80.56 -50.87 30.69
C VAL A 6 -81.43 -50.85 29.42
N LEU A 7 -81.56 -49.70 28.74
CA LEU A 7 -81.86 -49.67 27.31
C LEU A 7 -81.15 -48.51 26.56
N ARG A 8 -80.28 -48.97 25.66
CA ARG A 8 -79.61 -48.46 24.44
C ARG A 8 -79.84 -47.03 23.93
N PRO A 9 -78.81 -46.41 23.29
CA PRO A 9 -78.93 -45.19 22.51
C PRO A 9 -79.34 -45.49 21.06
N VAL A 10 -80.07 -44.56 20.45
CA VAL A 10 -80.33 -44.48 19.00
C VAL A 10 -80.06 -43.05 18.54
N LEU A 11 -79.52 -42.96 17.32
CA LEU A 11 -79.47 -41.82 16.40
C LEU A 11 -78.39 -40.75 16.56
N VAL A 12 -77.34 -40.95 15.74
CA VAL A 12 -76.91 -40.07 14.63
C VAL A 12 -77.41 -38.63 14.68
N LEU A 13 -76.47 -37.67 14.71
CA LEU A 13 -76.61 -36.36 14.07
C LEU A 13 -75.22 -35.78 13.76
N LEU A 14 -74.99 -35.48 12.48
CA LEU A 14 -73.87 -34.72 11.93
C LEU A 14 -73.75 -33.33 12.60
N PRO A 15 -72.55 -32.80 12.85
CA PRO A 15 -72.36 -31.37 12.94
C PRO A 15 -71.83 -30.81 11.62
N ALA A 16 -72.60 -29.85 11.13
CA ALA A 16 -72.25 -28.93 10.05
C ALA A 16 -71.01 -28.10 10.42
N LEU A 17 -70.20 -27.85 9.40
CA LEU A 17 -69.02 -27.00 9.41
C LEU A 17 -69.44 -25.52 9.46
N LEU A 18 -69.12 -24.83 10.55
CA LEU A 18 -69.21 -23.37 10.68
C LEU A 18 -67.78 -22.83 10.90
N LEU A 19 -67.23 -22.19 9.87
CA LEU A 19 -65.94 -21.50 9.90
C LEU A 19 -66.12 -20.15 10.62
N LEU A 20 -65.67 -20.07 11.88
CA LEU A 20 -65.37 -18.80 12.54
C LEU A 20 -63.92 -18.41 12.25
N THR A 21 -63.71 -17.30 11.53
CA THR A 21 -62.40 -16.66 11.41
C THR A 21 -62.14 -15.81 12.66
N GLY A 22 -61.22 -16.25 13.51
CA GLY A 22 -60.71 -15.46 14.64
C GLY A 22 -59.64 -14.46 14.20
N ILE A 23 -59.83 -13.19 14.57
CA ILE A 23 -58.82 -12.13 14.42
C ILE A 23 -57.93 -12.18 15.68
N TRP A 24 -56.66 -12.54 15.51
CA TRP A 24 -55.66 -12.49 16.57
C TRP A 24 -54.93 -11.15 16.52
N THR A 25 -55.07 -10.33 17.56
CA THR A 25 -54.24 -9.13 17.75
C THR A 25 -52.88 -9.56 18.31
N LEU A 26 -51.85 -9.54 17.47
CA LEU A 26 -50.45 -9.77 17.88
C LEU A 26 -49.94 -8.56 18.67
N GLN A 27 -49.73 -8.76 19.97
CA GLN A 27 -49.09 -7.80 20.86
C GLN A 27 -47.57 -7.89 20.70
N ALA A 28 -46.98 -6.91 20.00
CA ALA A 28 -45.53 -6.81 19.82
C ALA A 28 -44.86 -6.39 21.14
N HIS A 29 -44.04 -7.28 21.70
CA HIS A 29 -43.18 -6.97 22.84
C HIS A 29 -41.91 -6.30 22.31
N ALA A 30 -41.68 -5.03 22.66
CA ALA A 30 -40.45 -4.32 22.35
C ALA A 30 -39.29 -4.90 23.19
N GLN A 31 -38.47 -5.75 22.59
CA GLN A 31 -37.20 -6.17 23.18
C GLN A 31 -36.17 -5.05 23.02
N THR A 32 -35.76 -4.44 24.12
CA THR A 32 -34.60 -3.54 24.16
C THR A 32 -33.34 -4.36 23.89
N GLN A 33 -32.85 -4.32 22.65
CA GLN A 33 -31.54 -4.87 22.30
C GLN A 33 -30.45 -4.02 22.98
N PRO A 34 -29.46 -4.63 23.66
CA PRO A 34 -28.31 -3.90 24.15
C PRO A 34 -27.58 -3.31 22.93
N GLN A 35 -27.55 -1.97 22.86
CA GLN A 35 -26.80 -1.26 21.83
C GLN A 35 -25.33 -1.60 21.98
N GLN A 36 -24.80 -2.43 21.08
CA GLN A 36 -23.36 -2.57 20.89
C GLN A 36 -22.79 -1.18 20.62
N PRO A 37 -21.70 -0.78 21.29
CA PRO A 37 -20.98 0.44 20.91
C PRO A 37 -20.71 0.39 19.41
N PRO A 38 -20.84 1.51 18.68
CA PRO A 38 -20.53 1.53 17.26
C PRO A 38 -19.14 0.92 17.08
N ALA A 39 -19.06 -0.11 16.23
CA ALA A 39 -17.79 -0.67 15.83
C ALA A 39 -16.95 0.51 15.34
N VAL A 40 -15.80 0.74 15.99
CA VAL A 40 -14.83 1.70 15.49
C VAL A 40 -14.39 1.14 14.15
N VAL A 41 -14.93 1.70 13.08
CA VAL A 41 -14.46 1.44 11.72
C VAL A 41 -13.04 1.96 11.71
N GLN A 42 -12.07 1.08 11.98
CA GLN A 42 -10.68 1.38 11.68
C GLN A 42 -10.67 1.73 10.19
N PRO A 43 -10.26 2.95 9.79
CA PRO A 43 -10.17 3.27 8.39
C PRO A 43 -9.32 2.17 7.77
N GLN A 44 -9.88 1.45 6.80
CA GLN A 44 -9.16 0.46 6.03
C GLN A 44 -7.90 1.15 5.55
N GLN A 45 -6.76 0.86 6.20
CA GLN A 45 -5.51 1.53 5.89
C GLN A 45 -5.27 1.27 4.41
N ASN A 46 -5.34 2.32 3.60
CA ASN A 46 -5.31 2.27 2.15
C ASN A 46 -3.99 1.66 1.67
N GLY A 47 -3.83 0.33 1.70
CA GLY A 47 -2.76 -0.48 1.10
C GLY A 47 -1.29 -0.07 1.32
N GLY A 48 -1.00 1.01 2.03
CA GLY A 48 0.25 1.75 1.94
C GLY A 48 0.79 2.18 3.30
N PHE A 49 2.03 2.65 3.26
CA PHE A 49 2.82 3.00 4.43
C PHE A 49 2.41 4.37 4.98
N THR A 50 2.39 4.49 6.30
CA THR A 50 2.23 5.78 6.97
C THR A 50 3.49 6.62 6.77
N ALA A 51 3.38 7.94 6.99
CA ALA A 51 4.54 8.83 6.91
C ALA A 51 5.63 8.42 7.91
N ASP A 52 5.22 8.03 9.13
CA ASP A 52 6.13 7.59 10.20
C ASP A 52 6.85 6.29 9.84
N GLU A 53 6.15 5.28 9.29
CA GLU A 53 6.77 4.02 8.86
C GLU A 53 7.86 4.25 7.80
N VAL A 54 7.60 5.15 6.86
CA VAL A 54 8.56 5.49 5.79
C VAL A 54 9.72 6.32 6.35
N LEU A 55 9.45 7.27 7.25
CA LEU A 55 10.48 8.10 7.89
C LEU A 55 11.41 7.24 8.75
N ASP A 56 10.87 6.32 9.53
CA ASP A 56 11.64 5.40 10.37
C ASP A 56 12.49 4.45 9.53
N ALA A 57 11.91 3.86 8.48
CA ALA A 57 12.66 3.05 7.52
C ALA A 57 13.82 3.85 6.89
N GLY A 58 13.57 5.09 6.51
CA GLY A 58 14.58 5.99 5.96
C GLY A 58 15.68 6.34 6.96
N ASN A 59 15.34 6.73 8.19
CA ASN A 59 16.31 7.06 9.24
C ASN A 59 17.23 5.87 9.54
N ASN A 60 16.65 4.67 9.68
CA ASN A 60 17.39 3.43 9.87
C ASN A 60 18.30 3.14 8.67
N PHE A 61 17.76 3.30 7.46
CA PHE A 61 18.47 2.99 6.23
C PHE A 61 19.63 3.95 5.95
N PHE A 62 19.46 5.25 6.17
CA PHE A 62 20.51 6.25 5.95
C PHE A 62 21.45 6.40 7.15
N GLY A 63 21.20 5.71 8.26
CA GLY A 63 22.03 5.75 9.47
C GLY A 63 22.07 7.12 10.15
N SER A 64 21.12 8.00 9.84
CA SER A 64 21.04 9.34 10.40
C SER A 64 19.58 9.80 10.46
N ALA A 65 19.11 10.05 11.68
CA ALA A 65 17.89 10.83 11.89
C ALA A 65 18.19 12.28 11.54
N SER A 66 17.70 12.75 10.39
CA SER A 66 17.98 14.11 9.93
C SER A 66 16.69 14.85 9.57
N SER A 67 16.64 16.12 9.95
CA SER A 67 15.58 17.04 9.54
C SER A 67 15.48 17.17 8.01
N GLY A 68 16.60 16.98 7.31
CA GLY A 68 16.66 16.96 5.85
C GLY A 68 15.87 15.82 5.24
N LEU A 69 16.05 14.59 5.73
CA LEU A 69 15.27 13.44 5.27
C LEU A 69 13.79 13.63 5.54
N ALA A 70 13.43 14.06 6.76
CA ALA A 70 12.04 14.31 7.11
C ALA A 70 11.39 15.35 6.18
N THR A 71 12.11 16.43 5.86
CA THR A 71 11.62 17.46 4.95
C THR A 71 11.47 16.95 3.51
N ALA A 72 12.41 16.15 3.03
CA ALA A 72 12.35 15.52 1.71
C ALA A 72 11.14 14.57 1.60
N LEU A 73 10.97 13.67 2.58
CA LEU A 73 9.84 12.74 2.62
C LEU A 73 8.51 13.48 2.74
N GLN A 74 8.43 14.50 3.61
CA GLN A 74 7.23 15.33 3.73
C GLN A 74 6.89 16.01 2.40
N ASN A 75 7.88 16.50 1.65
CA ASN A 75 7.65 17.07 0.32
C ASN A 75 7.06 16.03 -0.65
N ALA A 76 7.57 14.79 -0.63
CA ALA A 76 7.03 13.70 -1.41
C ALA A 76 5.58 13.40 -1.02
N PHE A 77 5.30 13.32 0.28
CA PHE A 77 3.96 12.99 0.78
C PHE A 77 2.94 14.07 0.45
N SER A 78 3.32 15.34 0.60
CA SER A 78 2.44 16.46 0.26
C SER A 78 2.09 16.50 -1.23
N LYS A 79 2.95 15.97 -2.11
CA LYS A 79 2.73 15.97 -3.57
C LYS A 79 2.04 14.71 -4.09
N TYR A 80 2.39 13.54 -3.53
CA TYR A 80 2.03 12.24 -4.09
C TYR A 80 1.21 11.37 -3.14
N GLY A 81 0.94 11.85 -1.92
CA GLY A 81 0.26 11.08 -0.89
C GLY A 81 1.20 10.07 -0.22
N LEU A 82 0.64 8.96 0.25
CA LEU A 82 1.40 7.91 0.94
C LEU A 82 1.77 6.76 -0.01
N PRO A 83 3.02 6.26 0.02
CA PRO A 83 3.45 5.21 -0.90
C PRO A 83 2.89 3.84 -0.50
N ASN A 84 2.64 2.96 -1.47
CA ASN A 84 2.28 1.57 -1.22
C ASN A 84 3.46 0.59 -1.35
N GLY A 85 4.66 1.12 -1.64
CA GLY A 85 5.94 0.41 -1.62
C GLY A 85 7.11 1.36 -1.35
N TYR A 86 8.22 0.84 -0.84
CA TYR A 86 9.50 1.56 -0.89
C TYR A 86 10.65 0.61 -1.18
N ILE A 87 11.66 1.08 -1.92
CA ILE A 87 12.87 0.32 -2.24
C ILE A 87 14.02 0.89 -1.42
N LEU A 88 14.76 0.04 -0.72
CA LEU A 88 16.02 0.40 -0.07
C LEU A 88 17.17 -0.29 -0.79
N GLY A 89 18.20 0.46 -1.17
CA GLY A 89 19.35 -0.14 -1.83
C GLY A 89 20.48 0.83 -2.14
N SER A 90 21.47 0.36 -2.87
CA SER A 90 22.66 1.12 -3.21
C SER A 90 22.81 1.26 -4.72
N GLU A 91 23.41 2.38 -5.10
CA GLU A 91 23.80 2.68 -6.47
C GLU A 91 25.33 2.74 -6.52
N GLY A 92 25.90 1.97 -7.44
CA GLY A 92 27.28 2.12 -7.87
C GLY A 92 27.29 2.86 -9.19
N SER A 93 27.95 4.01 -9.25
CA SER A 93 28.23 4.63 -10.54
C SER A 93 29.46 3.95 -11.14
N GLY A 94 29.25 3.19 -12.23
CA GLY A 94 30.33 2.73 -13.09
C GLY A 94 30.86 3.87 -13.96
N ALA A 95 30.99 5.08 -13.40
CA ALA A 95 31.33 6.30 -14.12
C ALA A 95 32.72 6.24 -14.78
N PHE A 96 33.49 5.17 -14.54
CA PHE A 96 34.72 4.87 -15.26
C PHE A 96 34.54 4.46 -16.74
N ILE A 97 33.34 4.07 -17.25
CA ILE A 97 33.23 3.67 -18.69
C ILE A 97 32.05 4.26 -19.50
N ALA A 98 30.90 4.66 -18.95
CA ALA A 98 29.75 4.96 -19.85
C ALA A 98 28.66 5.96 -19.41
N GLY A 99 28.81 6.71 -18.31
CA GLY A 99 27.76 7.67 -17.88
C GLY A 99 26.44 6.97 -17.49
N LEU A 100 26.53 5.82 -16.83
CA LEU A 100 25.41 5.01 -16.39
C LEU A 100 25.51 4.70 -14.89
N THR A 101 24.35 4.65 -14.24
CA THR A 101 24.20 4.17 -12.86
C THR A 101 23.60 2.77 -12.89
N TYR A 102 24.14 1.89 -12.03
CA TYR A 102 23.58 0.58 -11.74
C TYR A 102 23.30 0.51 -10.24
N GLY A 103 22.12 0.02 -9.88
CA GLY A 103 21.80 -0.18 -8.48
C GLY A 103 21.03 -1.46 -8.23
N GLU A 104 21.07 -1.87 -6.98
CA GLU A 104 20.35 -3.02 -6.47
C GLU A 104 19.77 -2.73 -5.09
N GLY A 105 18.65 -3.37 -4.79
CA GLY A 105 17.96 -3.15 -3.54
C GLY A 105 16.79 -4.10 -3.35
N GLN A 106 15.98 -3.78 -2.35
CA GLN A 106 14.83 -4.58 -1.95
C GLN A 106 13.59 -3.69 -1.91
N LEU A 107 12.59 -4.03 -2.72
CA LEU A 107 11.24 -3.50 -2.60
C LEU A 107 10.58 -4.09 -1.35
N ASN A 108 10.06 -3.23 -0.50
CA ASN A 108 9.22 -3.54 0.65
C ASN A 108 7.79 -3.13 0.32
N THR A 109 6.84 -4.05 0.55
CA THR A 109 5.40 -3.81 0.39
C THR A 109 4.66 -4.29 1.63
N LYS A 110 3.49 -3.72 1.93
CA LYS A 110 2.69 -4.17 3.08
C LYS A 110 2.12 -5.58 2.90
N ASN A 111 1.65 -5.90 1.69
CA ASN A 111 0.80 -7.08 1.46
C ASN A 111 1.36 -8.08 0.43
N ALA A 112 2.52 -7.80 -0.18
CA ALA A 112 3.12 -8.66 -1.19
C ALA A 112 4.56 -9.09 -0.84
N GLY A 113 5.03 -8.79 0.38
CA GLY A 113 6.35 -9.18 0.85
C GLY A 113 7.49 -8.33 0.29
N MET A 114 8.70 -8.89 0.33
CA MET A 114 9.94 -8.26 -0.08
C MET A 114 10.47 -8.85 -1.39
N HIS A 115 10.94 -8.00 -2.32
CA HIS A 115 11.41 -8.43 -3.64
C HIS A 115 12.75 -7.80 -3.97
N LYS A 116 13.70 -8.59 -4.49
CA LYS A 116 14.94 -8.01 -5.02
C LYS A 116 14.61 -7.21 -6.28
N VAL A 117 15.22 -6.04 -6.39
CA VAL A 117 15.05 -5.11 -7.51
C VAL A 117 16.41 -4.63 -7.94
N PHE A 118 16.60 -4.52 -9.25
CA PHE A 118 17.77 -3.92 -9.86
C PHE A 118 17.31 -2.75 -10.70
N TRP A 119 18.17 -1.77 -10.88
CA TRP A 119 17.87 -0.66 -11.77
C TRP A 119 19.08 -0.12 -12.50
N GLN A 120 18.78 0.54 -13.61
CA GLN A 120 19.75 1.20 -14.48
C GLN A 120 19.20 2.56 -14.91
N GLY A 121 20.10 3.53 -15.10
CA GLY A 121 19.73 4.85 -15.61
C GLY A 121 20.95 5.63 -16.08
N PRO A 122 20.75 6.76 -16.77
CA PRO A 122 21.83 7.68 -17.06
C PRO A 122 22.42 8.22 -15.75
N SER A 123 23.72 8.44 -15.74
CA SER A 123 24.46 9.08 -14.66
C SER A 123 25.16 10.32 -15.20
N LEU A 124 25.03 11.45 -14.50
CA LEU A 124 25.80 12.66 -14.79
C LEU A 124 27.20 12.64 -14.15
N GLY A 125 27.58 11.53 -13.51
CA GLY A 125 28.98 11.18 -13.27
C GLY A 125 29.75 12.10 -12.32
N ILE A 126 29.49 12.00 -11.01
CA ILE A 126 30.51 12.20 -9.96
C ILE A 126 30.22 11.44 -8.65
N ASP A 127 29.37 10.41 -8.69
CA ASP A 127 28.98 9.66 -7.48
C ASP A 127 30.08 8.65 -7.12
N TYR A 128 31.20 9.15 -6.62
CA TYR A 128 32.40 8.38 -6.30
C TYR A 128 32.62 8.25 -4.79
N GLY A 129 32.63 6.98 -4.37
CA GLY A 129 33.13 6.46 -3.10
C GLY A 129 33.05 4.93 -3.22
N GLY A 130 34.07 4.19 -2.77
CA GLY A 130 34.16 2.73 -2.94
C GLY A 130 32.95 1.94 -2.40
N ASP A 131 32.14 2.58 -1.55
CA ASP A 131 30.98 1.99 -0.87
C ASP A 131 29.62 2.23 -1.57
N GLY A 132 29.60 2.98 -2.70
CA GLY A 132 28.36 3.35 -3.41
C GLY A 132 27.48 4.36 -2.66
N SER A 133 26.40 4.85 -3.29
CA SER A 133 25.44 5.77 -2.68
C SER A 133 24.15 5.07 -2.28
N ARG A 134 23.69 5.27 -1.03
CA ARG A 134 22.39 4.76 -0.56
C ARG A 134 21.25 5.52 -1.22
N VAL A 135 20.21 4.80 -1.65
CA VAL A 135 18.98 5.36 -2.22
C VAL A 135 17.75 4.69 -1.60
N MET A 136 16.77 5.51 -1.26
CA MET A 136 15.43 5.08 -0.87
C MET A 136 14.45 5.53 -1.94
N MET A 137 13.78 4.61 -2.63
CA MET A 137 12.77 4.97 -3.63
C MET A 137 11.37 4.76 -3.10
N LEU A 138 10.58 5.83 -3.01
CA LEU A 138 9.15 5.73 -2.69
C LEU A 138 8.40 5.27 -3.94
N VAL A 139 7.53 4.27 -3.81
CA VAL A 139 6.74 3.70 -4.90
C VAL A 139 5.26 3.92 -4.61
N TYR A 140 4.58 4.59 -5.54
CA TYR A 140 3.17 4.93 -5.44
C TYR A 140 2.37 4.21 -6.52
N ASN A 141 1.11 3.89 -6.18
CA ASN A 141 0.16 3.28 -7.10
C ASN A 141 0.67 1.99 -7.75
N LEU A 142 1.53 1.22 -7.07
CA LEU A 142 2.01 -0.06 -7.58
C LEU A 142 0.87 -1.10 -7.51
N PRO A 143 0.30 -1.57 -8.64
CA PRO A 143 -0.84 -2.48 -8.61
C PRO A 143 -0.43 -3.91 -8.27
N SER A 144 0.73 -4.33 -8.80
CA SER A 144 1.29 -5.65 -8.59
C SER A 144 2.82 -5.60 -8.69
N ILE A 145 3.52 -6.60 -8.16
CA ILE A 145 4.98 -6.66 -8.22
C ILE A 145 5.51 -6.69 -9.66
N PRO A 146 4.95 -7.49 -10.59
CA PRO A 146 5.39 -7.47 -11.99
C PRO A 146 5.26 -6.11 -12.67
N ASP A 147 4.30 -5.27 -12.24
CA ASP A 147 4.14 -3.93 -12.80
C ASP A 147 5.29 -2.98 -12.46
N LEU A 148 6.09 -3.28 -11.44
CA LEU A 148 7.27 -2.49 -11.07
C LEU A 148 8.32 -2.51 -12.19
N TYR A 149 8.52 -3.66 -12.84
CA TYR A 149 9.67 -3.91 -13.72
C TYR A 149 9.46 -3.32 -15.11
N ARG A 150 9.70 -2.01 -15.22
CA ARG A 150 9.46 -1.20 -16.42
C ARG A 150 10.53 -0.11 -16.54
N ARG A 151 10.50 0.64 -17.64
CA ARG A 151 11.21 1.92 -17.76
C ARG A 151 10.31 3.06 -17.33
N TYR A 152 10.81 3.94 -16.47
CA TYR A 152 10.11 5.12 -16.00
C TYR A 152 10.77 6.37 -16.57
N GLY A 153 9.98 7.30 -17.08
CA GLY A 153 10.46 8.57 -17.60
C GLY A 153 10.60 9.59 -16.47
N GLY A 154 11.69 10.33 -16.45
CA GLY A 154 11.93 11.42 -15.51
C GLY A 154 10.98 12.58 -15.78
N VAL A 155 10.37 13.11 -14.72
CA VAL A 155 9.51 14.29 -14.78
C VAL A 155 10.40 15.54 -14.77
N SER A 156 10.33 16.34 -15.83
CA SER A 156 11.09 17.58 -15.95
C SER A 156 10.77 18.56 -14.82
N GLY A 157 11.79 19.23 -14.27
CA GLY A 157 11.65 20.21 -13.20
C GLY A 157 11.23 19.65 -11.83
N SER A 158 11.16 18.33 -11.67
CA SER A 158 10.78 17.71 -10.39
C SER A 158 11.96 17.45 -9.45
N ALA A 159 13.20 17.65 -9.93
CA ALA A 159 14.37 17.55 -9.09
C ALA A 159 14.35 18.61 -7.98
N TYR A 160 14.71 18.19 -6.78
CA TYR A 160 14.75 19.05 -5.62
C TYR A 160 15.84 18.59 -4.66
N VAL A 161 16.48 19.53 -3.96
CA VAL A 161 17.57 19.26 -3.04
C VAL A 161 17.31 20.02 -1.74
N ILE A 162 17.40 19.32 -0.61
CA ILE A 162 17.24 19.91 0.71
C ILE A 162 18.14 19.23 1.73
N ALA A 163 18.92 20.03 2.47
CA ALA A 163 19.69 19.59 3.63
C ALA A 163 20.48 18.28 3.42
N GLY A 164 21.12 18.14 2.25
CA GLY A 164 21.94 16.97 1.93
C GLY A 164 21.18 15.76 1.38
N PHE A 165 19.91 15.93 0.99
CA PHE A 165 19.11 14.94 0.27
C PHE A 165 18.67 15.47 -1.10
N SER A 166 18.73 14.65 -2.15
CA SER A 166 18.07 14.94 -3.43
C SER A 166 16.87 14.04 -3.67
N MET A 167 15.94 14.56 -4.45
CA MET A 167 14.79 13.86 -4.97
C MET A 167 14.65 14.12 -6.46
N GLN A 168 14.12 13.14 -7.18
CA GLN A 168 13.71 13.25 -8.58
C GLN A 168 12.47 12.38 -8.76
N VAL A 169 11.57 12.74 -9.67
CA VAL A 169 10.33 11.98 -9.89
C VAL A 169 10.42 11.26 -11.23
N TYR A 170 9.99 10.01 -11.24
CA TYR A 170 9.87 9.17 -12.43
C TYR A 170 8.48 8.57 -12.53
N THR A 171 7.93 8.47 -13.73
CA THR A 171 6.59 7.92 -13.94
C THR A 171 6.53 6.92 -15.08
N ASN A 172 5.63 5.94 -14.94
CA ASN A 172 5.18 5.09 -16.02
C ASN A 172 3.70 4.79 -15.79
N ARG A 173 2.83 5.15 -16.75
CA ARG A 173 1.37 5.09 -16.58
C ARG A 173 0.97 5.85 -15.32
N ASN A 174 0.40 5.15 -14.33
CA ASN A 174 -0.07 5.71 -13.06
C ASN A 174 0.92 5.48 -11.90
N ILE A 175 2.02 4.75 -12.14
CA ILE A 175 3.02 4.42 -11.12
C ILE A 175 4.01 5.57 -11.04
N VAL A 176 4.27 6.03 -9.81
CA VAL A 176 5.25 7.09 -9.51
C VAL A 176 6.37 6.49 -8.67
N ILE A 177 7.60 6.78 -9.05
CA ILE A 177 8.80 6.43 -8.28
C ILE A 177 9.51 7.73 -7.92
N VAL A 178 9.82 7.90 -6.63
CA VAL A 178 10.52 9.06 -6.11
C VAL A 178 11.79 8.59 -5.37
N PRO A 179 12.94 8.50 -6.07
CA PRO A 179 14.21 8.20 -5.42
C PRO A 179 14.67 9.38 -4.57
N VAL A 180 14.99 9.09 -3.31
CA VAL A 180 15.61 9.98 -2.32
C VAL A 180 17.04 9.50 -2.09
N ARG A 181 18.03 10.37 -2.30
CA ARG A 181 19.46 10.05 -2.14
C ARG A 181 20.08 10.97 -1.09
N SER A 182 21.04 10.48 -0.31
CA SER A 182 21.79 11.29 0.65
C SER A 182 23.20 11.65 0.16
N GLY A 183 23.81 12.69 0.73
CA GLY A 183 25.23 13.00 0.57
C GLY A 183 25.60 13.82 -0.68
N VAL A 184 26.74 13.51 -1.31
CA VAL A 184 27.23 14.24 -2.51
C VAL A 184 26.28 14.08 -3.71
N GLY A 185 25.57 12.94 -3.82
CA GLY A 185 24.51 12.72 -4.81
C GLY A 185 23.28 13.62 -4.63
N ALA A 186 23.17 14.31 -3.48
CA ALA A 186 22.16 15.33 -3.28
C ALA A 186 22.38 16.58 -4.15
N ARG A 187 23.63 16.89 -4.51
CA ARG A 187 24.00 18.18 -5.11
C ARG A 187 24.05 18.15 -6.63
N LEU A 188 24.10 16.95 -7.21
CA LEU A 188 24.50 16.71 -8.60
C LEU A 188 23.56 15.75 -9.34
N GLY A 189 22.62 15.12 -8.64
CA GLY A 189 21.78 14.03 -9.13
C GLY A 189 20.46 14.45 -9.77
N VAL A 190 20.44 15.50 -10.60
CA VAL A 190 19.29 15.80 -11.47
C VAL A 190 19.40 14.94 -12.72
N ASN A 191 19.09 13.65 -12.57
CA ASN A 191 19.05 12.72 -13.70
C ASN A 191 17.82 13.03 -14.55
N VAL A 192 18.00 13.90 -15.55
CA VAL A 192 17.02 14.09 -16.61
C VAL A 192 17.13 12.89 -17.54
N GLY A 193 16.15 12.00 -17.53
CA GLY A 193 16.23 10.79 -18.35
C GLY A 193 15.23 9.73 -17.94
N TYR A 194 15.71 8.51 -17.73
CA TYR A 194 14.88 7.36 -17.42
C TYR A 194 15.47 6.52 -16.29
N LEU A 195 14.62 5.70 -15.67
CA LEU A 195 15.00 4.69 -14.69
C LEU A 195 14.39 3.36 -15.12
N LYS A 196 15.21 2.38 -15.45
CA LYS A 196 14.78 1.03 -15.79
C LYS A 196 14.84 0.16 -14.54
N LEU A 197 13.72 -0.43 -14.13
CA LEU A 197 13.67 -1.39 -13.04
C LEU A 197 13.53 -2.81 -13.60
N THR A 198 14.31 -3.74 -13.07
CA THR A 198 14.34 -5.14 -13.50
C THR A 198 14.31 -6.10 -12.32
N GLN A 199 13.77 -7.29 -12.54
CA GLN A 199 13.77 -8.37 -11.55
C GLN A 199 15.13 -9.06 -11.44
N LYS A 200 15.92 -9.08 -12.52
CA LYS A 200 17.25 -9.69 -12.59
C LYS A 200 18.29 -8.62 -12.94
N PRO A 201 19.54 -8.75 -12.49
CA PRO A 201 20.59 -7.82 -12.85
C PRO A 201 20.84 -7.87 -14.36
N THR A 202 21.09 -6.72 -14.97
CA THR A 202 21.41 -6.64 -16.40
C THR A 202 22.34 -5.46 -16.67
N TRP A 203 23.24 -5.67 -17.62
CA TRP A 203 24.10 -4.62 -18.16
C TRP A 203 23.40 -3.77 -19.23
N ASN A 204 22.29 -4.26 -19.79
CA ASN A 204 21.57 -3.51 -20.83
C ASN A 204 20.60 -2.50 -20.17
N PRO A 205 20.87 -1.19 -20.24
CA PRO A 205 20.04 -0.18 -19.60
C PRO A 205 18.75 0.11 -20.41
N PHE A 206 18.62 -0.44 -21.61
CA PHE A 206 17.44 -0.37 -22.46
C PHE A 206 16.63 -1.67 -22.31
#